data_AF-A0A8R7QGF5-F1
#
_entry.id   AF-A0A8R7QGF5-F1
#
_cell.length_a   1.000
_cell.length_b   1.000
_cell.length_c   1.000
_cell.angle_alpha   90.00
_cell.angle_beta   90.00
_cell.angle_gamma   90.00
#
_symmetry.space_group_name_H-M   'P 1'
#
loop_
_entity.id
_entity.type
_entity.pdbx_description
1 polymer ?
#
loop_
_entity_poly.entity_id
_entity_poly.type
_entity_poly.pdbx_seq_one_letter_code
_entity_poly.pdbx_strand_id
1 'polypeptide(L)'
;HISSAAAAFLPTTEAVNVLKTHTFLSPPFFLRPGGVVNKWYYDVDFPRGHVAIKGFNGDVVDEAGAPVPLHETYLHHWLISSYRG
;
A
#
# COMPACT_ATOMS: atom_id res chain seq x y z
N HIS A 1 -37.33 -10.80 42.50
CA HIS A 1 -35.89 -10.73 42.20
C HIS A 1 -35.71 -10.46 40.72
N ILE A 2 -35.33 -9.23 40.33
CA ILE A 2 -35.10 -8.84 38.94
C ILE A 2 -33.60 -8.96 38.70
N SER A 3 -33.19 -9.87 37.82
CA SER A 3 -31.78 -10.04 37.41
C SER A 3 -31.47 -9.06 36.29
N SER A 4 -30.82 -7.94 36.63
CA SER A 4 -30.22 -7.03 35.65
C SER A 4 -28.86 -7.62 35.24
N ALA A 5 -28.78 -8.16 34.02
CA ALA A 5 -27.52 -8.52 33.42
C ALA A 5 -26.80 -7.23 33.03
N ALA A 6 -25.76 -6.87 33.79
CA ALA A 6 -24.83 -5.82 33.39
C ALA A 6 -24.12 -6.29 32.12
N ALA A 7 -24.43 -5.66 30.99
CA ALA A 7 -23.62 -5.78 29.79
C ALA A 7 -22.22 -5.24 30.12
N ALA A 8 -21.26 -6.15 30.24
CA ALA A 8 -19.86 -5.79 30.36
C ALA A 8 -19.46 -5.01 29.11
N PHE A 9 -19.34 -3.70 29.25
CA PHE A 9 -18.68 -2.86 28.26
C PHE A 9 -17.22 -3.32 28.23
N LEU A 10 -16.87 -4.17 27.27
CA LEU A 10 -15.48 -4.52 27.02
C LEU A 10 -14.74 -3.20 26.80
N PRO A 11 -13.62 -2.93 27.50
CA PRO A 11 -12.80 -1.80 27.15
C PRO A 11 -12.34 -2.06 25.73
N THR A 12 -12.89 -1.32 24.77
CA THR A 12 -12.28 -1.18 23.46
C THR A 12 -10.91 -0.63 23.77
N THR A 13 -9.89 -1.49 23.74
CA THR A 13 -8.50 -1.07 23.75
C THR A 13 -8.45 0.08 22.76
N GLU A 14 -8.23 1.31 23.23
CA GLU A 14 -8.12 2.43 22.31
C GLU A 14 -7.00 2.05 21.36
N ALA A 15 -7.37 1.68 20.15
CA ALA A 15 -6.40 1.38 19.12
C ALA A 15 -5.68 2.70 18.91
N VAL A 16 -4.51 2.85 19.51
CA VAL A 16 -3.64 3.98 19.24
C VAL A 16 -3.39 3.89 17.75
N ASN A 17 -4.04 4.76 16.99
CA ASN A 17 -3.94 4.83 15.55
C ASN A 17 -2.57 5.40 15.19
N VAL A 18 -1.52 4.64 15.47
CA VAL A 18 -0.14 4.98 15.17
C VAL A 18 0.02 4.95 13.65
N LEU A 19 0.43 6.07 13.08
CA LEU A 19 0.80 6.14 11.67
C LEU A 19 2.01 5.22 11.44
N LYS A 20 1.86 4.25 10.55
CA LYS A 20 2.95 3.38 10.11
C LYS A 20 3.25 3.68 8.65
N THR A 21 4.55 3.80 8.35
CA THR A 21 5.05 3.96 6.98
C THR A 21 5.82 2.71 6.60
N HIS A 22 5.59 2.22 5.38
CA HIS A 22 6.31 1.07 4.83
C HIS A 22 6.46 1.23 3.31
N THR A 23 7.51 0.62 2.76
CA THR A 23 7.80 0.61 1.32
C THR A 23 7.68 -0.81 0.83
N PHE A 24 7.05 -0.98 -0.33
CA PHE A 24 6.87 -2.27 -0.98
C PHE A 24 7.37 -2.17 -2.42
N LEU A 25 7.91 -3.27 -2.95
CA LEU A 25 8.32 -3.36 -4.35
C LEU A 25 7.26 -4.15 -5.13
N SER A 26 6.94 -3.67 -6.33
CA SER A 26 6.23 -4.50 -7.31
C SER A 26 7.18 -5.55 -7.89
N PRO A 27 6.67 -6.56 -8.59
CA PRO A 27 7.49 -7.31 -9.55
C PRO A 27 8.19 -6.35 -10.53
N PRO A 28 9.40 -6.69 -11.01
CA PRO A 28 10.11 -5.86 -11.96
C PRO A 28 9.40 -5.81 -13.32
N PHE A 29 9.73 -4.80 -14.11
CA PHE A 29 9.37 -4.72 -15.52
C PHE A 29 10.59 -4.33 -16.35
N PHE A 30 10.53 -4.61 -17.65
CA PHE A 30 11.56 -4.24 -18.60
C PHE A 30 11.05 -3.13 -19.51
N LEU A 31 11.88 -2.11 -19.71
CA LEU A 31 11.60 -1.00 -20.59
C LEU A 31 12.77 -0.85 -21.58
N ARG A 32 12.44 -0.71 -22.86
CA ARG A 32 13.41 -0.34 -23.90
C ARG A 32 13.33 1.17 -24.15
N PRO A 33 14.36 1.79 -24.75
CA PRO A 33 14.28 3.20 -25.17
C PRO A 33 13.04 3.48 -26.01
N GLY A 34 12.30 4.54 -25.64
CA GLY A 34 11.04 4.94 -26.30
C GLY A 34 9.84 4.02 -26.02
N GLY A 35 9.99 3.02 -25.16
CA GLY A 35 8.90 2.12 -24.76
C GLY A 35 7.92 2.76 -23.77
N VAL A 36 6.72 2.19 -23.70
CA VAL A 36 5.71 2.51 -22.69
C VAL A 36 5.24 1.19 -22.08
N VAL A 37 5.11 1.15 -20.75
CA VAL A 37 4.64 -0.02 -20.01
C VAL A 37 3.43 0.39 -19.17
N ASN A 38 2.34 -0.37 -19.32
CA ASN A 38 1.14 -0.25 -18.47
C ASN A 38 0.87 -1.64 -17.87
N LYS A 39 1.02 -1.77 -16.55
CA LYS A 39 0.94 -3.04 -15.83
C LYS A 39 0.05 -2.92 -14.61
N TRP A 40 -0.63 -4.02 -14.31
CA TRP A 40 -1.40 -4.21 -13.10
C TRP A 40 -0.74 -5.33 -12.31
N TYR A 41 -0.21 -4.98 -11.14
CA TYR A 41 0.38 -5.95 -10.23
C TYR A 41 -0.61 -6.27 -9.13
N TYR A 42 -0.92 -7.55 -8.98
CA TYR A 42 -1.80 -8.06 -7.94
C TYR A 42 -0.98 -8.74 -6.85
N ASP A 43 -1.53 -8.80 -5.65
CA ASP A 43 -0.95 -9.51 -4.51
C ASP A 43 0.48 -9.06 -4.14
N VAL A 44 0.80 -7.78 -4.35
CA VAL A 44 1.99 -7.15 -3.74
C VAL A 44 1.89 -7.29 -2.22
N ASP A 45 3.03 -7.40 -1.53
CA ASP A 45 3.15 -7.65 -0.07
C ASP A 45 2.59 -6.52 0.83
N PHE A 46 1.66 -5.72 0.32
CA PHE A 46 0.92 -4.68 1.02
C PHE A 46 0.10 -5.27 2.19
N PRO A 47 -0.08 -4.52 3.30
CA PRO A 47 -0.79 -5.03 4.48
C PRO A 47 -2.24 -5.41 4.15
N ARG A 48 -2.66 -6.56 4.69
CA ARG A 48 -4.04 -7.06 4.54
C ARG A 48 -4.90 -6.68 5.74
N GLY A 49 -6.22 -6.63 5.54
CA GLY A 49 -7.20 -6.31 6.58
C GLY A 49 -7.70 -4.87 6.51
N HIS A 50 -8.28 -4.37 7.60
CA HIS A 50 -8.80 -2.99 7.67
C HIS A 50 -7.64 -2.01 7.83
N VAL A 51 -7.31 -1.31 6.75
CA VAL A 51 -6.28 -0.27 6.70
C VAL A 51 -6.82 1.00 6.10
N ALA A 52 -6.49 2.14 6.71
CA ALA A 52 -6.75 3.46 6.16
C ALA A 52 -5.44 4.05 5.63
N ILE A 53 -5.38 4.34 4.33
CA ILE A 53 -4.21 4.96 3.69
C ILE A 53 -4.33 6.48 3.89
N LYS A 54 -3.36 7.09 4.58
CA LYS A 54 -3.28 8.56 4.74
C LYS A 54 -2.50 9.25 3.63
N GLY A 55 -1.63 8.52 2.94
CA GLY A 55 -0.83 9.02 1.83
C GLY A 55 0.04 7.90 1.27
N PHE A 56 0.41 8.02 -0.01
CA PHE A 56 1.34 7.13 -0.68
C PHE A 56 2.09 7.90 -1.75
N ASN A 57 3.29 7.45 -2.07
CA ASN A 57 4.11 7.89 -3.20
C ASN A 57 4.58 6.64 -3.96
N GLY A 58 5.14 6.82 -5.15
CA GLY A 58 5.74 5.74 -5.93
C GLY A 58 6.91 6.26 -6.74
N ASP A 59 8.00 5.49 -6.77
CA ASP A 59 9.22 5.77 -7.52
C ASP A 59 9.55 4.58 -8.43
N VAL A 60 10.26 4.85 -9.54
CA VAL A 60 10.89 3.80 -10.34
C VAL A 60 12.31 3.61 -9.83
N VAL A 61 12.67 2.38 -9.49
CA VAL A 61 13.99 2.02 -8.99
C VAL A 61 14.65 0.97 -9.87
N ASP A 62 15.98 0.93 -9.85
CA ASP A 62 16.77 -0.12 -10.48
C ASP A 62 16.81 -1.40 -9.62
N GLU A 63 17.57 -2.40 -10.07
CA GLU A 63 17.72 -3.70 -9.38
C GLU A 63 18.37 -3.58 -7.99
N ALA A 64 19.13 -2.51 -7.75
CA ALA A 64 19.72 -2.20 -6.44
C ALA A 64 18.77 -1.37 -5.54
N GLY A 65 17.60 -0.99 -6.03
CA GLY A 65 16.64 -0.14 -5.33
C GLY A 65 16.96 1.36 -5.40
N ALA A 66 17.90 1.78 -6.26
CA ALA A 66 18.22 3.18 -6.44
C ALA A 66 17.20 3.85 -7.40
N PRO A 67 16.73 5.08 -7.11
CA PRO A 67 15.81 5.79 -8.00
C PRO A 67 16.40 6.02 -9.39
N VAL A 68 15.63 5.71 -10.43
CA VAL A 68 15.99 5.98 -11.82
C VAL A 68 15.75 7.46 -12.15
N PRO A 69 16.69 8.17 -12.78
CA PRO A 69 16.51 9.58 -13.13
C PRO A 69 15.34 9.83 -14.09
N LEU A 70 14.63 10.95 -13.89
CA LEU A 70 13.45 11.31 -14.70
C LEU A 70 13.74 11.50 -16.20
N HIS A 71 14.98 11.81 -16.57
CA HIS A 71 15.37 11.96 -17.97
C HIS A 71 15.57 10.60 -18.67
N GLU A 72 15.65 9.51 -17.91
CA GLU A 72 15.72 8.14 -18.44
C GLU A 72 14.32 7.51 -18.50
N THR A 73 13.55 7.66 -17.42
CA THR A 73 12.19 7.12 -17.36
C THR A 73 11.29 7.99 -16.48
N TYR A 74 10.01 8.05 -16.83
CA TYR A 74 9.03 8.84 -16.11
C TYR A 74 7.79 8.02 -15.78
N LEU A 75 7.43 8.02 -14.50
CA LEU A 75 6.19 7.44 -14.02
C LEU A 75 5.05 8.46 -14.18
N HIS A 76 4.18 8.24 -15.17
CA HIS A 76 3.09 9.18 -15.44
C HIS A 76 1.85 8.96 -14.56
N HIS A 77 1.47 7.72 -14.31
CA HIS A 77 0.34 7.35 -13.47
C HIS A 77 0.69 6.18 -12.58
N TRP A 78 0.25 6.25 -11.33
CA TRP A 78 0.29 5.12 -10.41
C TRP A 78 -0.97 5.14 -9.54
N LEU A 79 -1.56 3.96 -9.35
CA LEU A 79 -2.76 3.77 -8.56
C LEU A 79 -2.60 2.57 -7.64
N ILE A 80 -3.19 2.68 -6.44
CA ILE A 80 -3.34 1.56 -5.52
C ILE A 80 -4.84 1.34 -5.36
N SER A 81 -5.29 0.12 -5.61
CA SER A 81 -6.68 -0.27 -5.42
C SER A 81 -6.74 -1.57 -4.63
N SER A 82 -7.71 -1.68 -3.72
CA SER A 82 -8.12 -3.00 -3.25
C SER A 82 -8.71 -3.75 -4.44
N TYR A 83 -8.29 -5.00 -4.64
CA TYR A 83 -8.86 -5.90 -5.65
C TYR A 83 -9.60 -7.09 -5.01
N ARG A 84 -9.62 -7.15 -3.67
CA ARG A 84 -10.44 -8.10 -2.90
C ARG A 84 -11.52 -7.29 -2.19
N GLY A 85 -12.75 -7.38 -2.72
CA GLY A 85 -13.97 -6.96 -2.04
C GLY A 85 -14.50 -8.07 -1.16
#